data_AF-A0A7X9B433-F1
#
_entry.id   AF-A0A7X9B433-F1
#
_cell.length_a   1.000
_cell.length_b   1.000
_cell.length_c   1.000
_cell.angle_alpha   90.00
_cell.angle_beta   90.00
_cell.angle_gamma   90.00
#
_symmetry.space_group_name_H-M   'P 1'
#
loop_
_entity.id
_entity.type
_entity.pdbx_description
1 polymer ?
#
loop_
_entity_poly.entity_id
_entity_poly.type
_entity_poly.pdbx_seq_one_letter_code
_entity_poly.pdbx_strand_id
1 'polypeptide(L)'
;MKASIQNFLLKLSLTVALVAPLLCVCQPLNERNQTEDRGADIRPEKRPNKPNDNELTAARKNAKYKEFFDAYDEIIALYRERDALEAANDPKEARKAQSKLERVDRKLDRAKRDFYKIAEKLRKPLDKDYEKLQARLDDLNKKAEDAEARNQDDRATKFYQEQAKYTGPHANLKRQIDLIDYHLFFDDDESEGLAGGRKDEIQFEEKGDSKRERGPKKPRRPQGPQGPRGPGRR
;
A
#
# COMPACT_ATOMS: atom_id res chain seq x y z
N MET A 1 -65.11 32.03 -14.09
CA MET A 1 -63.64 32.15 -13.95
C MET A 1 -62.94 30.78 -13.81
N LYS A 2 -63.26 29.78 -14.64
CA LYS A 2 -62.62 28.44 -14.58
C LYS A 2 -61.91 28.02 -15.88
N ALA A 3 -62.14 28.73 -16.99
CA ALA A 3 -61.58 28.40 -18.30
C ALA A 3 -60.18 28.98 -18.57
N SER A 4 -59.71 29.95 -17.77
CA SER A 4 -58.43 30.64 -18.03
C SER A 4 -57.21 29.88 -17.51
N ILE A 5 -57.37 29.08 -16.45
CA ILE A 5 -56.26 28.39 -15.77
C ILE A 5 -55.82 27.14 -16.53
N GLN A 6 -56.73 26.46 -17.24
CA GLN A 6 -56.40 25.26 -18.01
C GLN A 6 -55.52 25.55 -19.23
N ASN A 7 -55.71 26.72 -19.87
CA ASN A 7 -54.90 27.12 -21.02
C ASN A 7 -53.46 27.57 -20.63
N PHE A 8 -53.22 27.89 -19.36
CA PHE A 8 -51.88 28.26 -18.88
C PHE A 8 -51.04 27.02 -18.55
N LEU A 9 -51.65 25.98 -17.97
CA LEU A 9 -50.98 24.71 -17.66
C LEU A 9 -50.60 23.91 -18.93
N LEU A 10 -51.44 23.94 -19.97
CA LEU A 10 -51.14 23.30 -21.26
C LEU A 10 -50.01 23.99 -22.04
N LYS A 11 -49.81 25.30 -21.84
CA LYS A 11 -48.69 26.03 -22.46
C LYS A 11 -47.38 25.86 -21.69
N LEU A 12 -47.44 25.58 -20.38
CA LEU A 12 -46.26 25.29 -19.56
C LEU A 12 -45.72 23.87 -19.79
N SER A 13 -46.58 22.89 -20.09
CA SER A 13 -46.13 21.53 -20.42
C SER A 13 -45.51 21.41 -21.81
N LEU A 14 -45.91 22.26 -22.76
CA LEU A 14 -45.42 22.21 -24.13
C LEU A 14 -44.04 22.87 -24.31
N THR A 15 -43.65 23.81 -23.46
CA THR A 15 -42.30 24.43 -23.49
C THR A 15 -41.23 23.61 -22.78
N VAL A 16 -41.59 22.74 -21.83
CA VAL A 16 -40.63 21.81 -21.19
C VAL A 16 -40.25 20.65 -22.12
N ALA A 17 -41.12 20.27 -23.05
CA ALA A 17 -40.87 19.15 -23.97
C ALA A 17 -39.94 19.47 -25.16
N LEU A 18 -39.63 20.74 -25.43
CA LEU A 18 -38.85 21.16 -26.61
C LEU A 18 -37.41 21.63 -26.30
N VAL A 19 -37.02 21.69 -25.02
CA VAL A 19 -35.65 22.04 -24.60
C VAL A 19 -34.85 20.81 -24.12
N ALA A 20 -35.49 19.64 -24.05
CA ALA A 20 -34.87 18.43 -23.50
C ALA A 20 -33.89 17.63 -24.40
N PRO A 21 -33.83 17.75 -25.75
CA PRO A 21 -32.99 16.84 -26.54
C PRO A 21 -31.62 17.38 -27.00
N LEU A 22 -31.11 18.51 -26.48
CA LEU A 22 -29.82 19.10 -26.91
C LEU A 22 -28.70 19.16 -25.86
N LEU A 23 -28.83 18.44 -24.75
CA LEU A 23 -27.71 18.16 -23.83
C LEU A 23 -27.46 16.65 -23.64
N CYS A 24 -27.91 15.85 -24.60
CA CYS A 24 -27.41 14.49 -24.78
C CYS A 24 -26.31 14.55 -25.87
N VAL A 25 -25.21 13.83 -25.67
CA VAL A 25 -24.00 13.79 -26.51
C VAL A 25 -22.98 14.90 -26.22
N CYS A 26 -22.24 14.73 -25.12
CA CYS A 26 -20.77 14.69 -25.10
C CYS A 26 -20.25 14.51 -23.66
N GLN A 27 -20.67 13.44 -22.98
CA GLN A 27 -19.72 12.78 -22.09
C GLN A 27 -19.16 11.63 -22.92
N PRO A 28 -17.87 11.62 -23.29
CA PRO A 28 -17.24 10.34 -23.50
C PRO A 28 -17.31 9.65 -22.14
N LEU A 29 -18.25 8.72 -22.00
CA LEU A 29 -18.09 7.60 -21.10
C LEU A 29 -16.72 7.02 -21.44
N ASN A 30 -15.74 7.41 -20.64
CA ASN A 30 -14.41 6.87 -20.71
C ASN A 30 -14.52 5.47 -20.09
N GLU A 31 -15.10 4.54 -20.84
CA GLU A 31 -15.18 3.09 -20.57
C GLU A 31 -13.78 2.44 -20.65
N ARG A 32 -12.73 3.18 -20.30
CA ARG A 32 -11.33 2.77 -20.39
C ARG A 32 -10.73 2.29 -19.07
N ASN A 33 -11.50 2.28 -17.98
CA ASN A 33 -11.02 1.82 -16.67
C ASN A 33 -11.75 0.57 -16.14
N GLN A 34 -12.24 -0.29 -17.03
CA GLN A 34 -12.58 -1.69 -16.70
C GLN A 34 -11.47 -2.66 -17.14
N THR A 35 -10.22 -2.20 -17.32
CA THR A 35 -9.10 -3.13 -17.16
C THR A 35 -9.05 -3.51 -15.69
N GLU A 36 -9.83 -4.54 -15.36
CA GLU A 36 -9.52 -5.58 -14.39
C GLU A 36 -8.39 -5.14 -13.47
N ASP A 37 -8.78 -4.75 -12.27
CA ASP A 37 -7.91 -4.50 -11.14
C ASP A 37 -7.23 -5.85 -10.83
N ARG A 38 -6.28 -6.25 -11.68
CA ARG A 38 -5.60 -7.55 -11.68
C ARG A 38 -4.76 -7.58 -10.41
N GLY A 39 -5.37 -8.09 -9.34
CA GLY A 39 -4.86 -7.98 -7.98
C GLY A 39 -5.89 -7.59 -6.92
N ALA A 40 -7.07 -7.09 -7.29
CA ALA A 40 -8.16 -6.87 -6.33
C ALA A 40 -8.72 -8.19 -5.77
N ASP A 41 -8.55 -9.31 -6.48
CA ASP A 41 -9.05 -10.63 -6.06
C ASP A 41 -8.39 -11.15 -4.77
N ILE A 42 -7.19 -10.66 -4.43
CA ILE A 42 -6.54 -11.01 -3.15
C ILE A 42 -6.99 -10.13 -1.99
N ARG A 43 -7.72 -9.05 -2.25
CA ARG A 43 -8.22 -8.14 -1.22
C ARG A 43 -9.35 -8.83 -0.47
N PRO A 44 -9.29 -8.95 0.86
CA PRO A 44 -10.40 -9.51 1.62
C PRO A 44 -11.62 -8.59 1.54
N GLU A 45 -12.81 -9.16 1.72
CA GLU A 45 -14.07 -8.41 1.68
C GLU A 45 -14.13 -7.30 2.75
N LYS A 46 -13.50 -7.54 3.91
CA LYS A 46 -13.45 -6.61 5.03
C LYS A 46 -12.00 -6.32 5.41
N ARG A 47 -11.71 -5.04 5.69
CA ARG A 47 -10.40 -4.62 6.21
C ARG A 47 -10.14 -5.30 7.56
N PRO A 48 -9.00 -5.99 7.72
CA PRO A 48 -8.55 -6.48 9.01
C PRO A 48 -8.37 -5.33 10.01
N ASN A 49 -8.35 -5.65 11.30
CA ASN A 49 -8.04 -4.66 12.33
C ASN A 49 -6.62 -4.11 12.11
N LYS A 50 -6.43 -2.83 12.43
CA LYS A 50 -5.11 -2.20 12.33
C LYS A 50 -4.08 -3.00 13.15
N PRO A 51 -2.97 -3.45 12.54
CA PRO A 51 -1.88 -4.10 13.25
C PRO A 51 -1.29 -3.18 14.31
N ASN A 52 -0.71 -3.75 15.37
CA ASN A 52 -0.08 -2.96 16.42
C ASN A 52 1.11 -2.16 15.86
N ASP A 53 1.35 -0.93 16.34
CA ASP A 53 2.43 -0.06 15.84
C ASP A 53 3.82 -0.71 16.01
N ASN A 54 4.01 -1.51 17.06
CA ASN A 54 5.24 -2.30 17.25
C ASN A 54 5.40 -3.39 16.17
N GLU A 55 4.31 -4.01 15.72
CA GLU A 55 4.32 -5.01 14.66
C GLU A 55 4.57 -4.35 13.30
N LEU A 56 3.99 -3.19 13.03
CA LEU A 56 4.24 -2.39 11.83
C LEU A 56 5.70 -1.96 11.72
N THR A 57 6.26 -1.43 12.81
CA THR A 57 7.66 -0.99 12.83
C THR A 57 8.64 -2.17 12.70
N ALA A 58 8.34 -3.31 13.31
CA ALA A 58 9.12 -4.53 13.13
C ALA A 58 9.02 -5.06 11.69
N ALA A 59 7.83 -5.05 11.08
CA ALA A 59 7.62 -5.47 9.71
C ALA A 59 8.35 -4.58 8.71
N ARG A 60 8.31 -3.25 8.89
CA ARG A 60 9.06 -2.29 8.04
C ARG A 60 10.57 -2.48 8.12
N LYS A 61 11.10 -2.92 9.25
CA LYS A 61 12.54 -3.25 9.41
C LYS A 61 12.92 -4.60 8.80
N ASN A 62 11.95 -5.47 8.55
CA ASN A 62 12.22 -6.81 8.07
C ASN A 62 12.44 -6.79 6.54
N ALA A 63 13.59 -7.31 6.12
CA ALA A 63 13.99 -7.34 4.71
C ALA A 63 12.96 -8.05 3.80
N LYS A 64 12.21 -9.02 4.33
CA LYS A 64 11.17 -9.74 3.58
C LYS A 64 10.05 -8.82 3.08
N TYR A 65 9.69 -7.81 3.87
CA TYR A 65 8.58 -6.90 3.55
C TYR A 65 9.07 -5.57 2.95
N LYS A 66 10.38 -5.41 2.74
CA LYS A 66 10.94 -4.15 2.26
C LYS A 66 10.32 -3.72 0.93
N GLU A 67 10.33 -4.60 -0.08
CA GLU A 67 9.76 -4.31 -1.40
C GLU A 67 8.24 -4.01 -1.32
N PHE A 68 7.54 -4.65 -0.39
CA PHE A 68 6.11 -4.42 -0.17
C PHE A 68 5.83 -3.02 0.39
N PHE A 69 6.57 -2.60 1.41
CA PHE A 69 6.42 -1.27 1.99
C PHE A 69 6.95 -0.16 1.07
N ASP A 70 8.03 -0.41 0.31
CA ASP A 70 8.53 0.55 -0.68
C ASP A 70 7.46 0.81 -1.77
N ALA A 71 6.80 -0.23 -2.27
CA ALA A 71 5.70 -0.11 -3.23
C ALA A 71 4.44 0.55 -2.61
N TYR A 72 4.14 0.27 -1.35
CA TYR A 72 3.03 0.92 -0.62
C TYR A 72 3.27 2.43 -0.46
N ASP A 73 4.46 2.81 -0.01
CA ASP A 73 4.83 4.21 0.20
C ASP A 73 4.86 4.98 -1.14
N GLU A 74 5.23 4.33 -2.26
CA GLU A 74 5.12 4.89 -3.61
C GLU A 74 3.67 5.20 -4.00
N ILE A 75 2.73 4.29 -3.73
CA ILE A 75 1.30 4.50 -4.00
C ILE A 75 0.77 5.68 -3.18
N ILE A 76 1.09 5.75 -1.88
CA ILE A 76 0.69 6.87 -1.02
C ILE A 76 1.24 8.21 -1.56
N ALA A 77 2.49 8.22 -2.01
CA ALA A 77 3.09 9.44 -2.58
C ALA A 77 2.35 9.91 -3.84
N LEU A 78 1.91 8.99 -4.69
CA LEU A 78 1.12 9.30 -5.89
C LEU A 78 -0.28 9.82 -5.56
N TYR A 79 -0.93 9.26 -4.52
CA TYR A 79 -2.20 9.80 -4.03
C TYR A 79 -2.06 11.23 -3.53
N ARG A 80 -1.01 11.53 -2.76
CA ARG A 80 -0.73 12.91 -2.31
C ARG A 80 -0.42 13.86 -3.47
N GLU A 81 0.31 13.38 -4.49
CA GLU A 81 0.56 14.17 -5.70
C GLU A 81 -0.74 14.47 -6.44
N ARG A 82 -1.64 13.49 -6.54
CA ARG A 82 -2.97 13.66 -7.12
C ARG A 82 -3.79 14.68 -6.34
N ASP A 83 -3.89 14.54 -5.02
CA ASP A 83 -4.66 15.46 -4.17
C ASP A 83 -4.13 16.90 -4.25
N ALA A 84 -2.80 17.07 -4.26
CA ALA A 84 -2.18 18.38 -4.43
C ALA A 84 -2.49 19.01 -5.79
N LEU A 85 -2.57 18.21 -6.85
CA LEU A 85 -2.93 18.66 -8.19
C LEU A 85 -4.43 18.98 -8.32
N GLU A 86 -5.29 18.25 -7.61
CA GLU A 86 -6.74 18.52 -7.54
C GLU A 86 -7.05 19.77 -6.72
N ALA A 87 -6.31 20.00 -5.63
CA ALA A 87 -6.45 21.20 -4.79
C ALA A 87 -5.94 22.48 -5.48
N ALA A 88 -4.96 22.35 -6.39
CA ALA A 88 -4.43 23.46 -7.19
C ALA A 88 -5.39 23.85 -8.35
N ASN A 89 -6.59 24.32 -8.01
CA ASN A 89 -7.64 24.71 -8.96
C ASN A 89 -7.44 26.14 -9.51
N ASP A 90 -6.41 26.35 -10.33
CA ASP A 90 -6.26 27.59 -11.11
C ASP A 90 -6.84 27.40 -12.54
N PRO A 91 -7.93 28.10 -12.91
CA PRO A 91 -8.65 27.87 -14.17
C PRO A 91 -7.80 28.14 -15.44
N LYS A 92 -6.70 28.90 -15.33
CA LYS A 92 -5.80 29.16 -16.47
C LYS A 92 -4.86 27.99 -16.78
N GLU A 93 -4.59 27.12 -15.81
CA GLU A 93 -3.69 25.96 -15.98
C GLU A 93 -4.42 24.62 -16.10
N ALA A 94 -5.76 24.62 -16.10
CA ALA A 94 -6.60 23.43 -16.08
C ALA A 94 -6.19 22.34 -17.10
N ARG A 95 -5.83 22.70 -18.34
CA ARG A 95 -5.37 21.72 -19.34
C ARG A 95 -4.03 21.07 -19.00
N LYS A 96 -3.10 21.82 -18.41
CA LYS A 96 -1.79 21.29 -17.95
C LYS A 96 -1.97 20.44 -16.69
N ALA A 97 -2.84 20.87 -15.77
CA ALA A 97 -3.20 20.12 -14.57
C ALA A 97 -3.86 18.79 -14.93
N GLN A 98 -4.82 18.78 -15.86
CA GLN A 98 -5.46 17.55 -16.36
C GLN A 98 -4.45 16.57 -16.98
N SER A 99 -3.51 17.04 -17.80
CA SER A 99 -2.48 16.16 -18.37
C SER A 99 -1.52 15.60 -17.32
N LYS A 100 -1.25 16.35 -16.23
CA LYS A 100 -0.46 15.86 -15.09
C LYS A 100 -1.25 14.84 -14.28
N LEU A 101 -2.52 15.11 -13.96
CA LEU A 101 -3.42 14.19 -13.28
C LEU A 101 -3.50 12.85 -14.04
N GLU A 102 -3.75 12.88 -15.34
CA GLU A 102 -3.81 11.65 -16.15
C GLU A 102 -2.49 10.86 -16.11
N ARG A 103 -1.33 11.53 -16.03
CA ARG A 103 -0.04 10.86 -15.86
C ARG A 103 0.11 10.24 -14.48
N VAL A 104 -0.34 10.93 -13.43
CA VAL A 104 -0.34 10.42 -12.06
C VAL A 104 -1.25 9.21 -11.96
N ASP A 105 -2.47 9.27 -12.52
CA ASP A 105 -3.41 8.15 -12.54
C ASP A 105 -2.80 6.93 -13.24
N ARG A 106 -2.17 7.10 -14.41
CA ARG A 106 -1.50 6.00 -15.12
C ARG A 106 -0.32 5.41 -14.33
N LYS A 107 0.39 6.22 -13.54
CA LYS A 107 1.45 5.73 -12.64
C LYS A 107 0.84 4.96 -11.48
N LEU A 108 -0.25 5.48 -10.91
CA LEU A 108 -0.97 4.91 -9.79
C LEU A 108 -1.52 3.52 -10.16
N ASP A 109 -2.09 3.36 -11.35
CA ASP A 109 -2.55 2.06 -11.87
C ASP A 109 -1.41 1.04 -12.00
N ARG A 110 -0.24 1.49 -12.47
CA ARG A 110 0.94 0.61 -12.60
C ARG A 110 1.48 0.22 -11.23
N ALA A 111 1.63 1.19 -10.33
CA ALA A 111 2.10 0.99 -8.98
C ALA A 111 1.18 0.02 -8.21
N LYS A 112 -0.15 0.21 -8.30
CA LYS A 112 -1.14 -0.73 -7.74
C LYS A 112 -0.97 -2.15 -8.26
N ARG A 113 -0.86 -2.33 -9.58
CA ARG A 113 -0.67 -3.66 -10.18
C ARG A 113 0.61 -4.32 -9.69
N ASP A 114 1.70 -3.58 -9.57
CA ASP A 114 2.96 -4.13 -9.10
C ASP A 114 2.93 -4.42 -7.60
N PHE A 115 2.29 -3.55 -6.80
CA PHE A 115 2.02 -3.81 -5.39
C PHE A 115 1.20 -5.07 -5.18
N TYR A 116 0.09 -5.26 -5.90
CA TYR A 116 -0.72 -6.47 -5.75
C TYR A 116 0.05 -7.74 -6.12
N LYS A 117 0.93 -7.71 -7.14
CA LYS A 117 1.80 -8.85 -7.46
C LYS A 117 2.79 -9.14 -6.33
N ILE A 118 3.36 -8.10 -5.70
CA ILE A 118 4.28 -8.26 -4.56
C ILE A 118 3.51 -8.84 -3.36
N ALA A 119 2.34 -8.29 -3.06
CA ALA A 119 1.46 -8.78 -2.02
C ALA A 119 1.10 -10.25 -2.24
N GLU A 120 0.68 -10.63 -3.45
CA GLU A 120 0.34 -12.00 -3.81
C GLU A 120 1.54 -12.95 -3.65
N LYS A 121 2.74 -12.55 -4.07
CA LYS A 121 3.97 -13.34 -3.89
C LYS A 121 4.29 -13.58 -2.41
N LEU A 122 4.02 -12.61 -1.55
CA LEU A 122 4.23 -12.73 -0.10
C LEU A 122 3.12 -13.55 0.57
N ARG A 123 1.87 -13.38 0.13
CA ARG A 123 0.67 -13.99 0.72
C ARG A 123 0.53 -15.46 0.36
N LYS A 124 0.73 -15.85 -0.90
CA LYS A 124 0.63 -17.25 -1.37
C LYS A 124 1.35 -18.29 -0.51
N PRO A 125 2.64 -18.12 -0.13
CA PRO A 125 3.29 -19.09 0.74
C PRO A 125 2.72 -19.09 2.17
N LEU A 126 2.30 -17.92 2.68
CA LEU A 126 1.69 -17.80 4.00
C LEU A 126 0.32 -18.48 4.05
N ASP A 127 -0.53 -18.28 3.05
CA ASP A 127 -1.83 -18.92 2.91
C ASP A 127 -1.68 -20.44 2.89
N LYS A 128 -0.74 -20.97 2.10
CA LYS A 128 -0.46 -22.41 2.03
C LYS A 128 -0.02 -22.99 3.37
N ASP A 129 0.83 -22.29 4.11
CA ASP A 129 1.31 -22.76 5.40
C ASP A 129 0.23 -22.61 6.48
N TYR A 130 -0.60 -21.58 6.39
CA TYR A 130 -1.77 -21.39 7.24
C TYR A 130 -2.78 -22.52 7.04
N GLU A 131 -3.15 -22.83 5.80
CA GLU A 131 -4.08 -23.92 5.47
C GLU A 131 -3.59 -25.28 5.96
N LYS A 132 -2.31 -25.62 5.77
CA LYS A 132 -1.73 -26.87 6.28
C LYS A 132 -1.82 -26.96 7.80
N LEU A 133 -1.56 -25.85 8.48
CA LEU A 133 -1.54 -25.80 9.93
C LEU A 133 -2.97 -25.85 10.50
N GLN A 134 -3.90 -25.14 9.86
CA GLN A 134 -5.34 -25.19 10.17
C GLN A 134 -5.86 -26.62 10.01
N ALA A 135 -5.56 -27.29 8.88
CA ALA A 135 -5.97 -28.69 8.66
C ALA A 135 -5.42 -29.64 9.74
N ARG A 136 -4.19 -29.39 10.22
CA ARG A 136 -3.59 -30.19 11.30
C ARG A 136 -4.25 -29.91 12.66
N LEU A 137 -4.58 -28.65 12.95
CA LEU A 137 -5.35 -28.28 14.15
C LEU A 137 -6.75 -28.91 14.13
N ASP A 138 -7.41 -28.91 12.98
CA ASP A 138 -8.74 -29.52 12.81
C ASP A 138 -8.70 -31.04 12.96
N ASP A 139 -7.68 -31.71 12.42
CA ASP A 139 -7.47 -33.15 12.62
C ASP A 139 -7.20 -33.51 14.09
N LEU A 140 -6.38 -32.73 14.79
CA LEU A 140 -6.12 -32.91 16.22
C LEU A 140 -7.38 -32.67 17.07
N ASN A 141 -8.17 -31.66 16.73
CA ASN A 141 -9.47 -31.39 17.38
C ASN A 141 -10.41 -32.58 17.21
N LYS A 142 -10.61 -33.06 15.97
CA LYS A 142 -11.48 -34.21 15.71
C LYS A 142 -11.02 -35.45 16.46
N LYS A 143 -9.71 -35.71 16.53
CA LYS A 143 -9.14 -36.82 17.30
C LYS A 143 -9.35 -36.68 18.81
N ALA A 144 -9.30 -35.44 19.33
CA ALA A 144 -9.59 -35.17 20.73
C ALA A 144 -11.08 -35.42 21.03
N GLU A 145 -11.98 -34.87 20.22
CA GLU A 145 -13.44 -35.07 20.33
C GLU A 145 -13.83 -36.56 20.21
N ASP A 146 -13.24 -37.28 19.25
CA ASP A 146 -13.45 -38.73 19.08
C ASP A 146 -12.94 -39.54 20.29
N ALA A 147 -11.86 -39.10 20.93
CA ALA A 147 -11.32 -39.73 22.13
C ALA A 147 -12.21 -39.46 23.35
N GLU A 148 -12.71 -38.23 23.51
CA GLU A 148 -13.68 -37.86 24.54
C GLU A 148 -14.99 -38.65 24.40
N ALA A 149 -15.52 -38.75 23.18
CA ALA A 149 -16.74 -39.52 22.90
C ALA A 149 -16.59 -41.02 23.25
N ARG A 150 -15.35 -41.53 23.29
CA ARG A 150 -15.01 -42.90 23.70
C ARG A 150 -14.61 -43.02 25.17
N ASN A 151 -14.74 -41.95 25.96
CA ASN A 151 -14.31 -41.85 27.36
C ASN A 151 -12.80 -42.15 27.55
N GLN A 152 -11.96 -41.71 26.60
CA GLN A 152 -10.51 -41.87 26.62
C GLN A 152 -9.82 -40.55 26.98
N ASP A 153 -10.09 -40.02 28.18
CA ASP A 153 -9.70 -38.68 28.64
C ASP A 153 -8.18 -38.44 28.57
N ASP A 154 -7.37 -39.45 28.91
CA ASP A 154 -5.90 -39.37 28.81
C ASP A 154 -5.41 -39.17 27.37
N ARG A 155 -6.12 -39.77 26.39
CA ARG A 155 -5.79 -39.62 24.97
C ARG A 155 -6.28 -38.28 24.43
N ALA A 156 -7.49 -37.87 24.80
CA ALA A 156 -8.01 -36.53 24.46
C ALA A 156 -7.06 -35.43 24.95
N THR A 157 -6.61 -35.53 26.21
CA THR A 157 -5.67 -34.58 26.82
C THR A 157 -4.36 -34.49 26.02
N LYS A 158 -3.82 -35.63 25.55
CA LYS A 158 -2.62 -35.64 24.70
C LYS A 158 -2.82 -34.91 23.38
N PHE A 159 -3.98 -35.08 22.74
CA PHE A 159 -4.29 -34.36 21.49
C PHE A 159 -4.44 -32.86 21.71
N TYR A 160 -5.06 -32.40 22.79
CA TYR A 160 -5.11 -30.97 23.13
C TYR A 160 -3.72 -30.39 23.45
N GLN A 161 -2.87 -31.13 24.16
CA GLN A 161 -1.49 -30.70 24.40
C GLN A 161 -0.68 -30.61 23.11
N GLU A 162 -0.90 -31.53 22.17
CA GLU A 162 -0.27 -31.46 20.85
C GLU A 162 -0.81 -30.27 20.04
N GLN A 163 -2.12 -30.03 20.08
CA GLN A 163 -2.76 -28.89 19.44
C GLN A 163 -2.18 -27.56 19.93
N ALA A 164 -1.99 -27.41 21.25
CA ALA A 164 -1.44 -26.20 21.86
C ALA A 164 -0.05 -25.81 21.33
N LYS A 165 0.72 -26.76 20.77
CA LYS A 165 2.02 -26.47 20.15
C LYS A 165 1.88 -25.74 18.81
N TYR A 166 0.75 -25.92 18.12
CA TYR A 166 0.51 -25.36 16.79
C TYR A 166 -0.32 -24.07 16.82
N THR A 167 -1.04 -23.76 17.91
CA THR A 167 -1.83 -22.53 18.04
C THR A 167 -0.99 -21.26 17.94
N GLY A 168 0.20 -21.24 18.54
CA GLY A 168 1.13 -20.09 18.48
C GLY A 168 1.62 -19.79 17.06
N PRO A 169 2.23 -20.76 16.35
CA PRO A 169 2.60 -20.61 14.95
C PRO A 169 1.42 -20.22 14.05
N HIS A 170 0.23 -20.77 14.31
CA HIS A 170 -0.99 -20.47 13.57
C HIS A 170 -1.43 -19.01 13.71
N ALA A 171 -1.47 -18.52 14.95
CA ALA A 171 -1.77 -17.12 15.23
C ALA A 171 -0.71 -16.18 14.63
N ASN A 172 0.55 -16.60 14.56
CA ASN A 172 1.61 -15.82 13.93
C ASN A 172 1.44 -15.73 12.40
N LEU A 173 1.10 -16.83 11.73
CA LEU A 173 0.80 -16.82 10.29
C LEU A 173 -0.42 -15.94 9.99
N LYS A 174 -1.49 -16.08 10.79
CA LYS A 174 -2.67 -15.22 10.67
C LYS A 174 -2.32 -13.75 10.76
N ARG A 175 -1.51 -13.35 11.76
CA ARG A 175 -1.07 -11.96 11.93
C ARG A 175 -0.27 -11.44 10.73
N GLN A 176 0.58 -12.28 10.13
CA GLN A 176 1.32 -11.88 8.92
C GLN A 176 0.41 -11.71 7.71
N ILE A 177 -0.62 -12.53 7.57
CA ILE A 177 -1.62 -12.40 6.51
C ILE A 177 -2.46 -11.14 6.75
N ASP A 178 -3.00 -10.97 7.96
CA ASP A 178 -3.78 -9.78 8.36
C ASP A 178 -2.99 -8.47 8.16
N LEU A 179 -1.66 -8.49 8.38
CA LEU A 179 -0.76 -7.36 8.12
C LEU A 179 -0.70 -6.98 6.63
N ILE A 180 -0.55 -7.97 5.73
CA ILE A 180 -0.52 -7.73 4.28
C ILE A 180 -1.90 -7.21 3.85
N ASP A 181 -2.95 -7.90 4.28
CA ASP A 181 -4.33 -7.62 3.94
C ASP A 181 -4.77 -6.21 4.40
N TYR A 182 -4.29 -5.74 5.55
CA TYR A 182 -4.54 -4.37 6.01
C TYR A 182 -4.06 -3.29 5.04
N HIS A 183 -2.91 -3.49 4.39
CA HIS A 183 -2.31 -2.53 3.45
C HIS A 183 -2.84 -2.69 2.01
N LEU A 184 -3.70 -3.68 1.74
CA LEU A 184 -4.43 -3.77 0.46
C LEU A 184 -5.56 -2.73 0.37
N PHE A 185 -5.86 -2.04 1.47
CA PHE A 185 -6.85 -0.97 1.54
C PHE A 185 -6.13 0.37 1.46
N PHE A 186 -6.15 0.98 0.28
CA PHE A 186 -5.61 2.30 0.00
C PHE A 186 -6.66 3.40 0.23
N ASP A 187 -7.44 3.29 1.31
CA ASP A 187 -8.50 4.26 1.58
C ASP A 187 -7.87 5.66 1.77
N ASP A 188 -8.58 6.70 1.32
CA ASP A 188 -8.14 8.11 1.29
C ASP A 188 -7.82 8.69 2.70
N ASP A 189 -8.08 7.92 3.77
CA ASP A 189 -7.99 8.31 5.18
C ASP A 189 -6.57 8.30 5.79
N GLU A 190 -5.54 7.79 5.11
CA GLU A 190 -4.15 7.98 5.59
C GLU A 190 -3.56 9.36 5.22
N SER A 191 -4.31 10.18 4.49
CA SER A 191 -3.96 11.57 4.19
C SER A 191 -3.91 12.45 5.45
N GLU A 192 -4.73 12.17 6.46
CA GLU A 192 -4.77 12.98 7.69
C GLU A 192 -3.74 12.54 8.75
N GLY A 193 -3.36 11.26 8.80
CA GLY A 193 -2.52 10.70 9.87
C GLY A 193 -1.00 10.94 9.73
N LEU A 194 -0.52 11.27 8.53
CA LEU A 194 0.91 11.48 8.25
C LEU A 194 1.30 12.98 8.12
N ALA A 195 0.34 13.89 8.30
CA ALA A 195 0.60 15.33 8.42
C ALA A 195 1.38 15.71 9.72
N GLY A 196 1.61 14.74 10.63
CA GLY A 196 2.18 14.97 11.95
C GLY A 196 3.65 14.60 12.18
N GLY A 197 4.42 14.10 11.21
CA GLY A 197 5.78 13.63 11.57
C GLY A 197 6.71 13.24 10.44
N ARG A 198 7.42 14.22 9.90
CA ARG A 198 8.88 14.25 9.69
C ARG A 198 9.26 15.64 9.18
N LYS A 199 9.29 16.60 10.11
CA LYS A 199 10.24 17.72 10.01
C LYS A 199 11.59 17.19 10.47
N ASP A 200 12.19 16.32 9.68
CA ASP A 200 13.63 16.15 9.79
C ASP A 200 14.20 17.45 9.24
N GLU A 201 14.64 18.30 10.16
CA GLU A 201 15.39 19.51 9.91
C GLU A 201 16.53 19.16 8.95
N ILE A 202 16.33 19.44 7.66
CA ILE A 202 17.44 19.66 6.76
C ILE A 202 18.05 20.97 7.25
N GLN A 203 18.98 20.87 8.20
CA GLN A 203 19.95 21.92 8.46
C GLN A 203 20.76 22.09 7.16
N PHE A 204 20.27 22.98 6.31
CA PHE A 204 21.02 23.54 5.22
C PHE A 204 22.08 24.42 5.89
N GLU A 205 23.24 23.85 6.20
CA GLU A 205 24.41 24.65 6.53
C GLU A 205 24.71 25.51 5.30
N GLU A 206 24.27 26.76 5.40
CA GLU A 206 24.63 27.87 4.57
C GLU A 206 26.16 28.01 4.64
N LYS A 207 26.85 27.38 3.68
CA LYS A 207 28.27 27.63 3.43
C LYS A 207 28.42 29.05 2.95
N GLY A 208 28.62 29.94 3.91
CA GLY A 208 29.05 31.30 3.70
C GLY A 208 30.33 31.35 2.87
N ASP A 209 30.29 32.23 1.88
CA ASP A 209 31.42 32.73 1.13
C ASP A 209 32.56 33.13 2.06
N SER A 210 33.61 32.30 2.11
CA SER A 210 34.90 32.66 2.71
C SER A 210 35.95 32.75 1.61
N LYS A 211 36.16 34.01 1.21
CA LYS A 211 37.42 34.63 0.77
C LYS A 211 38.60 33.65 0.57
N ARG A 212 39.04 33.61 -0.69
CA ARG A 212 40.35 33.10 -1.12
C ARG A 212 41.48 33.80 -0.35
N GLU A 213 42.09 33.11 0.61
CA GLU A 213 43.45 33.42 1.06
C GLU A 213 44.44 32.45 0.41
N ARG A 214 45.42 33.04 -0.28
CA ARG A 214 46.55 32.34 -0.90
C ARG A 214 47.55 31.97 0.21
N GLY A 215 47.68 30.68 0.50
CA GLY A 215 48.75 30.11 1.33
C GLY A 215 49.79 29.33 0.51
N PRO A 216 51.03 29.13 1.03
CA PRO A 216 52.23 28.93 0.23
C PRO A 216 52.48 27.49 -0.25
N LYS A 217 53.28 27.41 -1.34
CA LYS A 217 53.76 26.21 -2.02
C LYS A 217 54.31 25.12 -1.07
N LYS A 218 53.80 23.89 -1.22
CA LYS A 218 54.43 22.67 -0.68
C LYS A 218 55.80 22.41 -1.36
N PRO A 219 56.86 22.08 -0.60
CA PRO A 219 58.06 21.49 -1.17
C PRO A 219 57.85 19.99 -1.50
N ARG A 220 58.39 19.59 -2.65
CA ARG A 220 58.51 18.20 -3.11
C ARG A 220 59.32 17.37 -2.09
N ARG A 221 58.79 16.23 -1.65
CA ARG A 221 59.60 15.19 -0.99
C ARG A 221 60.30 14.32 -2.05
N PRO A 222 61.60 14.03 -1.88
CA PRO A 222 62.31 13.08 -2.73
C PRO A 222 61.91 11.64 -2.42
N GLN A 223 61.87 10.83 -3.48
CA GLN A 223 61.71 9.38 -3.45
C GLN A 223 62.92 8.75 -2.75
N GLY A 224 62.67 7.96 -1.71
CA GLY A 224 63.65 7.10 -1.06
C GLY A 224 63.51 5.64 -1.54
N PRO A 225 64.60 4.85 -1.49
CA PRO A 225 64.76 3.64 -2.29
C PRO A 225 63.98 2.43 -1.78
N GLN A 226 63.64 1.56 -2.74
CA GLN A 226 63.13 0.22 -2.57
C GLN A 226 64.11 -0.64 -1.75
N GLY A 227 63.60 -1.29 -0.69
CA GLY A 227 64.29 -2.31 0.09
C GLY A 227 63.58 -3.67 -0.03
N PRO A 228 64.29 -4.80 0.13
CA PRO A 228 63.97 -6.03 -0.56
C PRO A 228 62.96 -6.94 0.15
N ARG A 229 62.38 -7.81 -0.70
CA ARG A 229 61.57 -8.98 -0.41
C ARG A 229 62.26 -9.93 0.58
N GLY A 230 61.49 -10.42 1.56
CA GLY A 230 61.85 -11.56 2.40
C GLY A 230 60.78 -12.66 2.28
N PRO A 231 61.17 -13.94 2.09
CA PRO A 231 60.24 -15.05 1.88
C PRO A 231 59.87 -15.79 3.17
N GLY A 232 58.63 -16.25 3.24
CA GLY A 232 58.25 -17.59 3.67
C GLY A 232 58.37 -18.00 5.15
N ARG A 233 57.28 -18.58 5.66
CA ARG A 233 57.19 -19.86 6.42
C ARG A 233 55.70 -20.13 6.64
N ARG A 234 55.17 -21.15 5.96
CA ARG A 234 54.94 -22.54 6.43
C ARG A 234 53.79 -22.62 7.42
#